data_AF-T0RK72-F1
#
_entry.id   AF-T0RK72-F1
#
_cell.length_a   1.000
_cell.length_b   1.000
_cell.length_c   1.000
_cell.angle_alpha   90.00
_cell.angle_beta   90.00
_cell.angle_gamma   90.00
#
_symmetry.space_group_name_H-M   'P 1'
#
loop_
_entity.id
_entity.type
_entity.pdbx_description
1 polymer ?
#
loop_
_entity_poly.entity_id
_entity_poly.type
_entity_poly.pdbx_seq_one_letter_code
_entity_poly.pdbx_strand_id
1 'polypeptide(L)'
;MEQKETIFQNRNTEHGISDNSSIEVVRPNNYIVDEQLAELRKLCETINPYEELSLEEKLRLQEFGITDFSNPFYITNQLLFILEENIQYRESLKN
;
A
#
# COMPACT_ATOMS: atom_id res chain seq x y z
N MET A 1 -5.52 -35.47 -40.65
CA MET A 1 -4.80 -35.97 -39.47
C MET A 1 -3.40 -35.39 -39.59
N GLU A 2 -3.16 -34.19 -39.05
CA GLU A 2 -1.87 -33.49 -39.09
C GLU A 2 -1.99 -32.37 -38.04
N GLN A 3 -1.59 -32.68 -36.81
CA GLN A 3 -0.34 -32.26 -36.15
C GLN A 3 -0.36 -30.80 -35.67
N LYS A 4 -0.20 -30.69 -34.35
CA LYS A 4 -0.33 -29.50 -33.52
C LYS A 4 0.97 -28.71 -33.60
N GLU A 5 0.90 -27.44 -33.98
CA GLU A 5 1.97 -26.49 -33.68
C GLU A 5 1.44 -25.36 -32.81
N THR A 6 1.88 -25.41 -31.56
CA THR A 6 1.63 -24.45 -30.51
C THR A 6 2.49 -23.22 -30.77
N ILE A 7 1.90 -22.11 -31.21
CA ILE A 7 2.61 -20.84 -31.38
C ILE A 7 2.48 -20.04 -30.07
N PHE A 8 3.47 -20.19 -29.18
CA PHE A 8 3.69 -19.28 -28.07
C PHE A 8 4.33 -18.00 -28.62
N GLN A 9 3.57 -16.90 -28.70
CA GLN A 9 4.12 -15.57 -28.95
C GLN A 9 4.66 -14.99 -27.64
N ASN A 10 5.94 -15.23 -27.39
CA ASN A 10 6.74 -14.47 -26.43
C ASN A 10 7.71 -13.59 -27.23
N ARG A 11 7.46 -12.27 -27.27
CA ARG A 11 8.47 -11.20 -27.45
C ARG A 11 7.83 -9.82 -27.61
N ASN A 12 8.07 -8.97 -26.61
CA ASN A 12 8.47 -7.56 -26.68
C ASN A 12 8.92 -7.22 -25.25
N THR A 13 10.16 -7.46 -24.81
CA THR A 13 11.39 -6.68 -25.07
C THR A 13 11.17 -5.17 -25.21
N GLU A 14 11.11 -4.48 -24.07
CA GLU A 14 11.82 -3.21 -23.86
C GLU A 14 12.47 -3.25 -22.47
N HIS A 15 13.60 -3.95 -22.38
CA HIS A 15 14.57 -3.78 -21.30
C HIS A 15 15.55 -2.70 -21.78
N GLY A 16 15.13 -1.44 -21.65
CA GLY A 16 16.03 -0.30 -21.77
C GLY A 16 16.88 -0.22 -20.52
N ILE A 17 18.03 -0.88 -20.52
CA ILE A 17 19.11 -0.56 -19.58
C ILE A 17 19.67 0.78 -20.06
N SER A 18 19.35 1.85 -19.33
CA SER A 18 20.06 3.12 -19.39
C SER A 18 20.72 3.38 -18.05
N ASP A 19 22.03 3.56 -18.13
CA ASP A 19 22.99 3.84 -17.07
C ASP A 19 22.70 5.14 -16.30
N ASN A 20 22.88 5.09 -14.97
CA ASN A 20 23.10 6.18 -14.00
C ASN A 20 22.35 7.52 -14.14
N SER A 21 21.30 7.73 -13.32
CA SER A 21 21.30 8.76 -12.24
C SER A 21 19.92 8.90 -11.58
N SER A 22 19.90 8.83 -10.25
CA SER A 22 18.80 9.13 -9.33
C SER A 22 17.64 8.12 -9.38
N ILE A 23 17.60 7.23 -8.38
CA ILE A 23 16.32 6.65 -7.96
C ILE A 23 15.49 7.85 -7.52
N GLU A 24 14.55 8.31 -8.36
CA GLU A 24 13.56 9.27 -7.90
C GLU A 24 12.79 8.57 -6.79
N VAL A 25 13.00 9.03 -5.56
CA VAL A 25 12.24 8.58 -4.40
C VAL A 25 10.81 9.09 -4.60
N VAL A 26 9.99 8.29 -5.28
CA VAL A 26 8.61 8.63 -5.59
C VAL A 26 7.81 8.56 -4.30
N ARG A 27 7.13 9.65 -3.98
CA ARG A 27 6.20 9.70 -2.85
C ARG A 27 5.07 8.68 -3.07
N PRO A 28 4.81 7.76 -2.12
CA PRO A 28 3.69 6.83 -2.26
C PRO A 28 2.37 7.58 -2.27
N ASN A 29 1.37 7.04 -2.96
CA ASN A 29 0.03 7.63 -3.02
C ASN A 29 -0.61 7.76 -1.63
N ASN A 30 -0.27 6.84 -0.73
CA ASN A 30 -0.74 6.81 0.65
C ASN A 30 0.24 7.50 1.62
N TYR A 31 1.07 8.43 1.13
CA TYR A 31 2.01 9.14 1.98
C TYR A 31 1.28 9.94 3.06
N ILE A 32 1.68 9.71 4.32
CA ILE A 32 1.16 10.41 5.49
C ILE A 32 2.26 11.25 6.15
N VAL A 33 1.90 12.48 6.51
CA VAL A 33 2.78 13.39 7.28
C VAL A 33 2.89 12.94 8.74
N ASP A 34 3.86 13.49 9.49
CA ASP A 34 4.14 13.08 10.87
C ASP A 34 2.92 13.22 11.81
N GLU A 35 2.13 14.27 11.62
CA GLU A 35 0.88 14.48 12.36
C GLU A 35 -0.15 13.38 12.09
N GLN A 36 -0.36 13.03 10.82
CA GLN A 36 -1.26 11.94 10.43
C GLN A 36 -0.74 10.57 10.88
N LEU A 37 0.58 10.37 10.90
CA LEU A 37 1.19 9.16 11.45
C LEU A 37 0.94 9.04 12.97
N ALA A 38 1.01 10.15 13.70
CA ALA A 38 0.69 10.16 15.12
C ALA A 38 -0.79 9.83 15.36
N GLU A 39 -1.70 10.37 14.55
CA GLU A 39 -3.13 10.05 14.62
C GLU A 39 -3.43 8.59 14.23
N LEU A 40 -2.77 8.06 13.19
CA LEU A 40 -2.88 6.66 12.80
C LEU A 40 -2.42 5.71 13.92
N ARG A 41 -1.33 6.06 14.60
CA ARG A 41 -0.84 5.29 15.77
C ARG A 41 -1.87 5.26 16.89
N LYS A 42 -2.40 6.42 17.27
CA LYS A 42 -3.47 6.49 18.29
C LYS A 42 -4.68 5.66 17.89
N LEU A 43 -5.09 5.73 16.62
CA LEU A 43 -6.21 4.96 16.10
C LEU A 43 -5.96 3.45 16.23
N CYS A 44 -4.76 2.98 15.85
CA CYS A 44 -4.37 1.57 15.97
C CYS A 44 -4.27 1.08 17.43
N GLU A 45 -4.00 1.97 18.39
CA GLU A 45 -4.00 1.63 19.82
C GLU A 45 -5.40 1.47 20.39
N THR A 46 -6.39 2.16 19.81
CA THR A 46 -7.78 2.17 20.30
C THR A 46 -8.69 1.21 19.56
N ILE A 47 -8.43 0.95 18.27
CA ILE A 47 -9.29 0.10 17.44
C ILE A 47 -9.11 -1.37 17.81
N ASN A 48 -10.22 -2.03 18.10
CA ASN A 48 -10.33 -3.48 18.08
C ASN A 48 -11.06 -3.92 16.80
N PRO A 49 -10.35 -4.45 15.79
CA PRO A 49 -10.98 -4.76 14.50
C PRO A 49 -11.99 -5.92 14.61
N TYR A 50 -11.86 -6.79 15.62
CA TYR A 50 -12.77 -7.93 15.82
C TYR A 50 -14.10 -7.56 16.47
N GLU A 51 -14.25 -6.31 16.90
CA GLU A 51 -15.49 -5.77 17.47
C GLU A 51 -16.19 -4.85 16.47
N GLU A 52 -17.44 -4.52 16.75
CA GLU A 52 -18.17 -3.58 15.91
C GLU A 52 -17.57 -2.18 16.02
N LEU A 53 -17.03 -1.69 14.91
CA LEU A 53 -16.47 -0.35 14.84
C LEU A 53 -17.56 0.71 15.00
N SER A 54 -17.32 1.65 15.91
CA SER A 54 -18.11 2.85 16.10
C SER A 54 -18.10 3.73 14.84
N LEU A 55 -19.07 4.65 14.75
CA LEU A 55 -19.12 5.60 13.65
C LEU A 55 -17.85 6.47 13.58
N GLU A 56 -17.33 6.86 14.74
CA GLU A 56 -16.10 7.65 14.82
C GLU A 56 -14.91 6.88 14.23
N GLU A 57 -14.69 5.63 14.64
CA GLU A 57 -13.61 4.80 14.12
C GLU A 57 -13.72 4.58 12.61
N LYS A 58 -14.94 4.36 12.11
CA LYS A 58 -15.19 4.23 10.66
C LYS A 58 -14.81 5.51 9.92
N LEU A 59 -15.20 6.68 10.43
CA LEU A 59 -14.84 7.96 9.82
C LEU A 59 -13.33 8.18 9.82
N ARG A 60 -12.64 7.88 10.93
CA ARG A 60 -11.17 8.01 10.99
C ARG A 60 -10.48 7.05 10.02
N LEU A 61 -10.94 5.80 9.90
CA LEU A 61 -10.40 4.85 8.91
C LEU A 61 -10.60 5.32 7.46
N GLN A 62 -11.72 6.00 7.16
CA GLN A 62 -11.95 6.58 5.82
C GLN A 62 -10.96 7.69 5.47
N GLU A 63 -10.47 8.46 6.45
CA GLU A 63 -9.43 9.47 6.24
C GLU A 63 -8.13 8.83 5.72
N PHE A 64 -7.91 7.54 6.00
CA PHE A 64 -6.79 6.74 5.50
C PHE A 64 -7.15 5.88 4.27
N GLY A 65 -8.30 6.12 3.64
CA GLY A 65 -8.73 5.41 2.41
C GLY A 65 -9.36 4.04 2.66
N ILE A 66 -9.59 3.65 3.93
CA ILE A 66 -10.21 2.37 4.28
C ILE A 66 -11.73 2.56 4.32
N THR A 67 -12.42 1.93 3.36
CA THR A 67 -13.87 2.11 3.17
C THR A 67 -14.69 0.83 3.35
N ASP A 68 -14.04 -0.33 3.32
CA ASP A 68 -14.67 -1.62 3.60
C ASP A 68 -14.34 -2.08 5.02
N PHE A 69 -15.40 -2.19 5.84
CA PHE A 69 -15.32 -2.59 7.24
C PHE A 69 -15.91 -3.98 7.49
N SER A 70 -16.28 -4.70 6.43
CA SER A 70 -16.94 -6.01 6.54
C SER A 70 -15.99 -7.10 7.06
N ASN A 71 -14.69 -6.92 6.87
CA ASN A 71 -13.67 -7.89 7.24
C ASN A 71 -12.56 -7.24 8.10
N PRO A 72 -12.38 -7.66 9.37
CA PRO A 72 -11.32 -7.14 10.23
C PRO A 72 -9.91 -7.31 9.66
N PHE A 73 -9.64 -8.44 9.01
CA PHE A 73 -8.35 -8.72 8.41
C PHE A 73 -8.04 -7.78 7.24
N TYR A 74 -9.06 -7.38 6.49
CA TYR A 74 -8.90 -6.41 5.42
C TYR A 74 -8.45 -5.05 5.98
N ILE A 75 -9.11 -4.58 7.03
CA ILE A 75 -8.75 -3.32 7.71
C ILE A 75 -7.30 -3.38 8.21
N THR A 76 -6.94 -4.43 8.93
CA THR A 76 -5.56 -4.61 9.45
C THR A 76 -4.54 -4.63 8.31
N ASN A 77 -4.81 -5.35 7.22
CA ASN A 77 -3.89 -5.42 6.08
C ASN A 77 -3.72 -4.07 5.38
N GLN A 78 -4.78 -3.28 5.24
CA GLN A 78 -4.70 -1.94 4.68
C GLN A 78 -3.85 -1.01 5.56
N LEU A 79 -4.07 -1.05 6.89
CA LEU A 79 -3.27 -0.28 7.84
C LEU A 79 -1.78 -0.65 7.77
N LEU A 80 -1.47 -1.95 7.71
CA LEU A 80 -0.10 -2.43 7.56
C LEU A 80 0.53 -1.95 6.25
N PHE A 81 -0.20 -2.05 5.14
CA PHE A 81 0.28 -1.60 3.83
C PHE A 81 0.63 -0.12 3.82
N ILE A 82 -0.24 0.73 4.35
CA ILE A 82 0.01 2.18 4.48
C ILE A 82 1.28 2.43 5.30
N LEU A 83 1.44 1.74 6.43
CA LEU A 83 2.62 1.89 7.28
C LEU A 83 3.90 1.45 6.57
N GLU A 84 3.88 0.30 5.89
CA GLU A 84 5.04 -0.23 5.17
C GLU A 84 5.49 0.70 4.04
N GLU A 85 4.58 1.18 3.20
CA GLU A 85 4.91 2.13 2.13
C GLU A 85 5.56 3.41 2.68
N ASN A 86 5.04 3.92 3.79
CA ASN A 86 5.57 5.12 4.43
C ASN A 86 6.93 4.89 5.08
N ILE A 87 7.16 3.73 5.71
CA ILE A 87 8.46 3.36 6.26
C ILE A 87 9.49 3.26 5.14
N GLN A 88 9.19 2.51 4.08
CA GLN A 88 10.10 2.33 2.94
C GLN A 88 10.46 3.66 2.29
N TYR A 89 9.47 4.53 2.05
CA TYR A 89 9.70 5.87 1.52
C TYR A 89 10.61 6.69 2.45
N ARG A 90 10.34 6.72 3.75
CA ARG A 90 11.14 7.51 4.71
C ARG A 90 12.56 6.99 4.85
N GLU A 91 12.78 5.68 4.81
CA GLU A 91 14.13 5.10 4.80
C GLU A 91 14.87 5.42 3.49
N SER A 92 14.17 5.46 2.36
CA SER A 92 14.78 5.86 1.09
C SER A 92 15.25 7.33 1.05
N LEU A 93 14.68 8.21 1.90
CA LEU A 93 15.11 9.61 2.04
C LEU A 93 16.35 9.79 2.93
N LYS A 94 16.76 8.77 3.68
CA LYS A 94 17.93 8.83 4.58
C LYS A 94 19.24 8.42 3.91
N ASN A 95 19.17 7.84 2.71
CA ASN A 95 20.32 7.46 1.88
C ASN A 95 20.65 8.57 0.88
#